data_AF-A0A7H0LM41-F1
#
_entry.id   AF-A0A7H0LM41-F1
#
_cell.length_a   1.000
_cell.length_b   1.000
_cell.length_c   1.000
_cell.angle_alpha   90.00
_cell.angle_beta   90.00
_cell.angle_gamma   90.00
#
_symmetry.space_group_name_H-M   'P 1'
#
loop_
_entity.id
_entity.type
_entity.pdbx_description
1 polymer ?
#
loop_
_entity_poly.entity_id
_entity_poly.type
_entity_poly.pdbx_seq_one_letter_code
_entity_poly.pdbx_strand_id
1 'polypeptide(L)'
;MSRALRTADSQLLSELARIHTEAALDAIAMIATDSKGSETVRMAAAVMLLNRGWGRIGAGYDGDDGPEIDLAEELSAARDRAIELNDQRRAAAMEARQGCGCTACLGELVNGVDWE
;
A
#
# COMPACT_ATOMS: atom_id res chain seq x y z
N MET A 1 -29.05 43.22 8.55
CA MET A 1 -28.03 43.00 7.50
C MET A 1 -27.71 41.52 7.45
N SER A 2 -27.77 40.94 6.26
CA SER A 2 -28.46 39.67 6.01
C SER A 2 -27.54 38.44 6.03
N ARG A 3 -27.97 37.37 6.71
CA ARG A 3 -27.32 36.05 6.79
C ARG A 3 -26.99 35.43 5.41
N ALA A 4 -27.77 35.78 4.39
CA ALA A 4 -27.63 35.28 3.03
C ALA A 4 -26.37 35.78 2.28
N LEU A 5 -25.85 36.97 2.61
CA LEU A 5 -24.61 37.46 1.99
C LEU A 5 -23.38 36.69 2.52
N ARG A 6 -23.37 36.34 3.81
CA ARG A 6 -22.29 35.55 4.41
C ARG A 6 -22.14 34.16 3.77
N THR A 7 -23.25 33.55 3.37
CA THR A 7 -23.23 32.22 2.72
C THR A 7 -22.76 32.30 1.27
N ALA A 8 -23.14 33.35 0.52
CA ALA A 8 -22.66 33.57 -0.84
C ALA A 8 -21.14 33.83 -0.88
N ASP A 9 -20.64 34.69 0.02
CA ASP A 9 -19.20 34.94 0.17
C ASP A 9 -18.45 33.67 0.59
N SER A 10 -19.06 32.84 1.45
CA SER A 10 -18.46 31.57 1.87
C SER A 10 -18.41 30.52 0.75
N GLN A 11 -19.39 30.49 -0.15
CA GLN A 11 -19.40 29.59 -1.31
C GLN A 11 -18.31 29.98 -2.30
N LEU A 12 -18.21 31.26 -2.66
CA LEU A 12 -17.13 31.80 -3.48
C LEU A 12 -15.74 31.55 -2.86
N LEU A 13 -15.61 31.73 -1.55
CA LEU A 13 -14.36 31.46 -0.83
C LEU A 13 -14.00 29.97 -0.86
N SER A 14 -14.98 29.08 -0.73
CA SER A 14 -14.74 27.63 -0.76
C SER A 14 -14.33 27.12 -2.15
N GLU A 15 -14.87 27.70 -3.21
CA GLU A 15 -14.48 27.40 -4.59
C GLU A 15 -13.07 27.92 -4.89
N LEU A 16 -12.77 29.15 -4.47
CA LEU A 16 -11.43 29.73 -4.59
C LEU A 16 -10.39 28.91 -3.79
N ALA A 17 -10.75 28.48 -2.58
CA ALA A 17 -9.91 27.63 -1.76
C ALA A 17 -9.62 26.28 -2.44
N ARG A 18 -10.59 25.67 -3.13
CA ARG A 18 -10.37 24.42 -3.88
C ARG A 18 -9.38 24.62 -5.02
N ILE A 19 -9.54 25.66 -5.82
CA ILE A 19 -8.64 25.97 -6.95
C ILE A 19 -7.21 26.17 -6.45
N HIS A 20 -7.02 26.93 -5.37
CA HIS A 20 -5.69 27.14 -4.81
C HIS A 20 -5.13 25.90 -4.11
N THR A 21 -5.98 25.01 -3.61
CA THR A 21 -5.53 23.74 -3.01
C THR A 21 -4.92 22.83 -4.05
N GLU A 22 -5.53 22.72 -5.25
CA GLU A 22 -4.99 21.91 -6.34
C GLU A 22 -3.60 22.40 -6.77
N ALA A 23 -3.47 23.71 -7.05
CA ALA A 23 -2.17 24.31 -7.40
C ALA A 23 -1.12 24.15 -6.28
N ALA A 24 -1.55 24.22 -5.02
CA ALA A 24 -0.65 24.00 -3.88
C ALA A 24 -0.19 22.53 -3.78
N LEU A 25 -1.06 21.56 -4.05
CA LEU A 25 -0.72 20.14 -4.02
C LEU A 25 0.31 19.81 -5.12
N ASP A 26 0.12 20.34 -6.32
CA ASP A 26 1.07 20.16 -7.43
C ASP A 26 2.45 20.73 -7.07
N ALA A 27 2.48 21.92 -6.47
CA ALA A 27 3.73 22.54 -6.02
C ALA A 27 4.44 21.69 -4.95
N ILE A 28 3.69 21.15 -3.97
CA ILE A 28 4.26 20.30 -2.92
C ILE A 28 4.77 18.97 -3.51
N ALA A 29 4.05 18.36 -4.45
CA ALA A 29 4.47 17.15 -5.15
C ALA A 29 5.76 17.37 -5.96
N MET A 30 5.86 18.51 -6.65
CA MET A 30 7.07 18.91 -7.35
C MET A 30 8.26 19.06 -6.39
N ILE A 31 8.05 19.71 -5.24
CA ILE A 31 9.10 19.87 -4.21
C ILE A 31 9.53 18.51 -3.64
N ALA A 32 8.59 17.61 -3.38
CA ALA A 32 8.88 16.28 -2.81
C ALA A 32 9.74 15.42 -3.75
N THR A 33 9.61 15.62 -5.07
CA THR A 33 10.33 14.85 -6.10
C THR A 33 11.59 15.52 -6.64
N ASP A 34 11.87 16.78 -6.24
CA ASP A 34 13.05 17.52 -6.71
C ASP A 34 14.36 16.95 -6.14
N SER A 35 15.08 16.16 -6.93
CA SER A 35 16.35 15.57 -6.50
C SER A 35 17.45 16.59 -6.17
N LYS A 36 17.31 17.85 -6.62
CA LYS A 36 18.29 18.93 -6.42
C LYS A 36 17.98 19.82 -5.20
N GLY A 37 16.75 19.74 -4.68
CA GLY A 37 16.31 20.51 -3.52
C GLY A 37 16.91 20.03 -2.20
N SER A 38 16.83 20.88 -1.17
CA SER A 38 17.26 20.54 0.20
C SER A 38 16.47 19.34 0.73
N GLU A 39 17.17 18.33 1.25
CA GLU A 39 16.57 17.09 1.77
C GLU A 39 15.46 17.35 2.80
N THR A 40 15.70 18.30 3.72
CA THR A 40 14.74 18.70 4.75
C THR A 40 13.43 19.22 4.15
N VAL A 41 13.50 19.94 3.03
CA VAL A 41 12.34 20.53 2.37
C VAL A 41 11.53 19.45 1.65
N ARG A 42 12.20 18.46 1.04
CA ARG A 42 11.53 17.31 0.41
C ARG A 42 10.83 16.45 1.44
N MET A 43 11.48 16.20 2.57
CA MET A 43 10.90 15.43 3.65
C MET A 43 9.67 16.14 4.24
N ALA A 44 9.74 17.46 4.44
CA ALA A 44 8.59 18.25 4.86
C ALA A 44 7.43 18.20 3.84
N ALA A 45 7.73 18.31 2.55
CA ALA A 45 6.73 18.20 1.48
C ALA A 45 6.07 16.81 1.44
N ALA A 46 6.86 15.74 1.59
CA ALA A 46 6.35 14.38 1.68
C ALA A 46 5.41 14.18 2.89
N VAL A 47 5.81 14.71 4.06
CA VAL A 47 4.97 14.67 5.27
C VAL A 47 3.66 15.45 5.08
N MET A 48 3.68 16.60 4.38
CA MET A 48 2.46 17.36 4.08
C MET A 48 1.48 16.57 3.19
N LEU A 49 1.99 15.89 2.16
CA LEU A 49 1.17 15.02 1.30
C LEU A 49 0.57 13.85 2.07
N LEU A 50 1.38 13.17 2.89
CA LEU A 50 0.93 12.05 3.71
C LEU A 50 -0.15 12.48 4.71
N ASN A 51 0.05 13.61 5.39
CA ASN A 51 -0.94 14.14 6.33
C ASN A 51 -2.29 14.47 5.66
N ARG A 52 -2.28 14.78 4.36
CA ARG A 52 -3.50 15.11 3.59
C ARG A 52 -4.23 13.88 3.06
N GLY A 53 -3.49 12.83 2.69
CA GLY A 53 -4.06 11.59 2.16
C GLY A 53 -4.48 10.59 3.23
N TRP A 54 -3.76 10.54 4.35
CA TRP A 54 -3.93 9.54 5.41
C TRP A 54 -4.30 10.15 6.76
N GLY A 55 -4.48 11.48 6.82
CA GLY A 55 -4.70 12.20 8.07
C GLY A 55 -3.41 12.53 8.81
N ARG A 56 -3.50 13.42 9.79
CA ARG A 56 -2.33 13.88 10.55
C ARG A 56 -1.83 12.75 11.43
N ILE A 57 -0.53 12.43 11.36
CA ILE A 57 0.11 11.47 12.27
C ILE A 57 -0.14 11.91 13.72
N GLY A 58 -0.92 11.13 14.47
CA GLY A 58 -1.30 11.40 15.86
C GLY A 58 -2.68 12.06 16.07
N ALA A 59 -3.38 12.48 15.01
CA ALA A 59 -4.82 12.63 15.07
C ALA A 59 -5.41 11.23 14.87
N GLY A 60 -6.25 10.75 15.79
CA GLY A 60 -6.96 9.49 15.62
C GLY A 60 -7.57 9.44 14.22
N TYR A 61 -7.28 8.37 13.50
CA TYR A 61 -7.89 8.10 12.20
C TYR A 61 -9.38 7.83 12.45
N ASP A 62 -10.20 8.88 12.44
CA ASP A 62 -11.67 8.83 12.59
C ASP A 62 -12.34 8.49 11.24
N GLY A 63 -11.67 7.70 10.41
CA GLY A 63 -12.16 7.24 9.11
C GLY A 63 -12.97 5.95 9.25
N ASP A 64 -14.04 6.00 10.03
CA ASP A 64 -15.05 4.94 10.14
C ASP A 64 -16.14 5.11 9.08
N ASP A 65 -15.76 4.96 7.81
CA ASP A 65 -16.69 4.82 6.66
C ASP A 65 -16.19 3.72 5.68
N GLY A 66 -15.20 2.92 6.09
CA GLY A 66 -14.86 1.67 5.42
C GLY A 66 -15.67 0.52 6.05
N PRO A 67 -15.96 -0.58 5.33
CA PRO A 67 -16.44 -1.77 6.02
C PRO A 67 -15.43 -2.08 7.13
N GLU A 68 -15.90 -2.19 8.37
CA GLU A 68 -15.09 -2.59 9.51
C GLU A 68 -14.54 -3.98 9.18
N ILE A 69 -13.34 -4.03 8.62
CA ILE A 69 -12.65 -5.28 8.37
C ILE A 69 -12.21 -5.75 9.75
N ASP A 70 -12.82 -6.81 10.26
CA ASP A 70 -12.27 -7.54 11.39
C ASP A 70 -10.91 -8.11 10.93
N LEU A 71 -9.86 -7.34 11.18
CA LEU A 71 -8.49 -7.70 10.79
C LEU A 71 -8.10 -9.06 11.38
N ALA A 72 -8.63 -9.42 12.55
CA ALA A 72 -8.32 -10.70 13.16
C ALA A 72 -8.97 -11.85 12.37
N GLU A 73 -10.21 -11.67 11.93
CA GLU A 73 -10.90 -12.62 11.05
C GLU A 73 -10.19 -12.74 9.70
N GLU A 74 -9.88 -11.63 9.03
CA GLU A 74 -9.25 -11.66 7.71
C GLU A 74 -7.82 -12.24 7.77
N LEU A 75 -7.02 -11.91 8.79
CA LEU A 75 -5.71 -12.54 8.99
C LEU A 75 -5.83 -14.04 9.26
N SER A 76 -6.84 -14.47 10.02
CA SER A 76 -7.09 -15.90 10.26
C SER A 76 -7.47 -16.63 8.98
N ALA A 77 -8.36 -16.05 8.17
CA ALA A 77 -8.76 -16.59 6.87
C ALA A 77 -7.62 -16.59 5.85
N ALA A 78 -6.75 -15.57 5.86
CA ALA A 78 -5.57 -15.50 5.01
C ALA A 78 -4.53 -16.55 5.39
N ARG A 79 -4.31 -16.78 6.70
CA ARG A 79 -3.44 -17.85 7.20
C ARG A 79 -3.93 -19.21 6.77
N ASP A 80 -5.22 -19.48 6.91
CA ASP A 80 -5.79 -20.79 6.61
C ASP A 80 -5.73 -21.09 5.09
N ARG A 81 -6.00 -20.09 4.24
CA ARG A 81 -5.75 -20.16 2.78
C ARG A 81 -4.29 -20.46 2.44
N ALA A 82 -3.34 -19.87 3.17
CA ALA A 82 -1.91 -20.11 2.95
C ALA A 82 -1.49 -21.54 3.34
N ILE A 83 -2.06 -22.09 4.41
CA ILE A 83 -1.86 -23.49 4.82
C ILE A 83 -2.39 -24.43 3.74
N GLU A 84 -3.62 -24.19 3.27
CA GLU A 84 -4.24 -25.02 2.23
C GLU A 84 -3.41 -25.04 0.93
N LEU A 85 -2.95 -23.86 0.48
CA LEU A 85 -2.07 -23.76 -0.70
C LEU A 85 -0.75 -24.51 -0.52
N ASN A 86 -0.19 -24.50 0.70
CA ASN A 86 1.03 -25.25 0.99
C ASN A 86 0.78 -26.76 0.95
N ASP A 87 -0.34 -27.22 1.49
CA ASP A 87 -0.74 -28.63 1.46
C ASP A 87 -1.02 -29.10 0.03
N GLN A 88 -1.69 -28.28 -0.79
CA GLN A 88 -1.88 -28.55 -2.22
C GLN A 88 -0.54 -28.64 -2.97
N ARG A 89 0.42 -27.73 -2.68
CA ARG A 89 1.78 -27.79 -3.27
C ARG A 89 2.53 -29.06 -2.85
N ARG A 90 2.39 -29.48 -1.59
CA ARG A 90 3.01 -30.72 -1.08
C ARG A 90 2.36 -31.95 -1.71
N ALA A 91 1.04 -31.97 -1.86
CA ALA A 91 0.31 -33.03 -2.55
C ALA A 91 0.72 -33.12 -4.03
N ALA A 92 0.76 -32.00 -4.74
CA ALA A 92 1.21 -31.94 -6.14
C ALA A 92 2.68 -32.38 -6.30
N ALA A 93 3.56 -32.03 -5.34
CA ALA A 93 4.95 -32.49 -5.35
C ALA A 93 5.07 -34.01 -5.08
N MET A 94 4.19 -34.59 -4.26
CA MET A 94 4.13 -36.03 -4.02
C MET A 94 3.56 -36.78 -5.23
N GLU A 95 2.55 -36.22 -5.90
CA GLU A 95 1.99 -36.78 -7.14
C GLU A 95 3.01 -36.72 -8.29
N ALA A 96 3.74 -35.61 -8.44
CA ALA A 96 4.84 -35.50 -9.40
C ALA A 96 5.95 -36.54 -9.14
N ARG A 97 6.20 -36.89 -7.87
CA ARG A 97 7.13 -37.97 -7.50
C ARG A 97 6.59 -39.37 -7.81
N GLN A 98 5.28 -39.60 -7.71
CA GLN A 98 4.66 -40.89 -8.06
C GLN A 98 4.50 -41.09 -9.58
N GLY A 99 4.26 -40.01 -10.33
CA GLY A 99 4.20 -40.03 -11.79
C GLY A 99 5.57 -40.21 -12.45
N CYS A 100 6.64 -39.79 -11.78
CA CYS A 100 8.01 -40.07 -12.19
C CYS A 100 8.44 -41.47 -11.70
N GLY A 101 7.78 -42.50 -12.25
CA GLY A 101 8.09 -43.92 -12.02
C GLY A 101 9.42 -44.37 -12.64
N CYS A 102 10.46 -43.54 -12.57
CA CYS A 102 11.80 -43.87 -13.04
C CYS A 102 12.80 -43.65 -11.91
N THR A 103 13.13 -44.73 -11.20
CA THR A 103 14.29 -44.79 -10.29
C THR A 103 15.63 -44.49 -11.00
N ALA A 104 15.63 -44.26 -12.32
CA ALA A 104 16.82 -43.91 -13.11
C ALA A 104 17.28 -42.44 -12.98
N CYS A 105 16.42 -41.49 -12.56
CA CYS A 105 16.82 -40.07 -12.50
C CYS A 105 17.55 -39.65 -11.21
N LEU A 106 17.75 -40.56 -10.25
CA LEU A 106 18.51 -40.27 -9.02
C LEU A 106 20.03 -40.47 -9.16
N GLY A 107 20.51 -40.97 -10.30
CA GLY A 107 21.93 -41.26 -10.52
C GLY A 107 22.80 -40.08 -10.99
N GLU A 108 22.22 -38.97 -11.46
CA GLU A 108 22.97 -38.01 -12.30
C GLU A 108 23.02 -36.57 -11.77
N LEU A 109 22.56 -36.31 -10.54
CA LEU A 109 22.60 -34.98 -9.92
C LEU A 109 23.49 -34.86 -8.68
N VAL A 110 24.33 -35.85 -8.37
CA VAL A 110 25.20 -35.83 -7.17
C VAL A 110 26.68 -35.49 -7.47
N ASN A 111 27.09 -35.33 -8.74
CA ASN A 111 28.48 -34.98 -9.07
C ASN A 111 28.57 -33.74 -9.97
N GLY A 112 28.24 -32.57 -9.43
CA GLY A 112 28.36 -31.33 -10.19
C GLY A 112 28.30 -30.07 -9.34
N VAL A 113 28.79 -30.11 -8.10
CA VAL A 113 28.99 -28.88 -7.32
C VAL A 113 30.45 -28.80 -6.88
N ASP A 114 31.28 -28.35 -7.81
CA ASP A 114 32.56 -27.73 -7.52
C ASP A 114 32.28 -26.41 -6.77
N TRP A 115 32.76 -26.31 -5.54
CA TRP A 115 32.85 -25.06 -4.80
C TRP A 115 34.34 -24.73 -4.65
N GLU A 116 34.88 -23.98 -5.62
CA GLU A 116 36.12 -23.21 -5.42
C GLU A 116 35.85 -21.92 -4.63
#